data_AF-A0A2V4UEU2-F1
#
_entry.id   AF-A0A2V4UEU2-F1
#
_cell.length_a   1.000
_cell.length_b   1.000
_cell.length_c   1.000
_cell.angle_alpha   90.00
_cell.angle_beta   90.00
_cell.angle_gamma   90.00
#
_symmetry.space_group_name_H-M   'P 1'
#
loop_
_entity.id
_entity.type
_entity.pdbx_description
1 polymer ?
#
loop_
_entity_poly.entity_id
_entity_poly.type
_entity_poly.pdbx_seq_one_letter_code
_entity_poly.pdbx_strand_id
1 'polypeptide(L)'
;MRDVISDDKIRDFRNLVNSNSSFVYQIYKNKGDKNLFNLVCSCLDWITVSVRHLENVTNFDKNIDTKSMQVYSLISSIDLIFESIKQLHRVFINEKNIPFSGEKKCFNERLFPSEDDNNYFKTIRACFGAHPVDLKQSKSKRFASWPFESHVNSGDLSVHLYSRDVDAEDLLLNLNINELLEFLITRYDYLDVIADRIESLFSEYQKNLSNQTIETKHDPLEQLYILRNESKKRLDNDYYDSEINDLIMIFEAEVTEPKLVQMADNYKDSLLPLIGEIKTNLQVMNLVDLENDSMVRVRSGLGVQLSYELSKFYSWVYGDRYDPLLNYYFERFNEVTKGKFNFTSCDEINLTFLKVKLMLAE
;
A
#
# COMPACT_ATOMS: atom_id res chain seq x y z
N MET A 1 -26.03 14.80 1.41
CA MET A 1 -25.02 13.80 1.83
C MET A 1 -23.60 14.33 1.80
N ARG A 2 -23.33 15.48 1.18
CA ARG A 2 -22.08 16.22 1.42
C ARG A 2 -21.80 16.37 2.92
N ASP A 3 -20.54 16.26 3.28
CA ASP A 3 -19.98 16.44 4.63
C ASP A 3 -20.34 15.34 5.67
N VAL A 4 -20.94 14.21 5.24
CA VAL A 4 -21.16 13.05 6.13
C VAL A 4 -19.90 12.20 6.28
N ILE A 5 -19.19 12.02 5.17
CA ILE A 5 -17.90 11.33 5.05
C ILE A 5 -17.04 12.09 4.06
N SER A 6 -15.71 11.92 4.12
CA SER A 6 -14.76 12.69 3.30
C SER A 6 -13.78 11.80 2.52
N ASP A 7 -13.55 12.08 1.23
CA ASP A 7 -12.51 11.46 0.40
C ASP A 7 -11.09 11.70 0.97
N ASP A 8 -10.90 12.78 1.73
CA ASP A 8 -9.61 13.08 2.36
C ASP A 8 -9.21 11.98 3.34
N LYS A 9 -10.14 11.47 4.17
CA LYS A 9 -9.85 10.39 5.13
C LYS A 9 -9.36 9.11 4.44
N ILE A 10 -10.01 8.67 3.36
CA ILE A 10 -9.57 7.47 2.63
C ILE A 10 -8.26 7.72 1.87
N ARG A 11 -8.01 8.95 1.39
CA ARG A 11 -6.71 9.32 0.80
C ARG A 11 -5.60 9.23 1.84
N ASP A 12 -5.81 9.76 3.03
CA ASP A 12 -4.82 9.74 4.10
C ASP A 12 -4.56 8.31 4.59
N PHE A 13 -5.61 7.50 4.73
CA PHE A 13 -5.47 6.07 5.03
C PHE A 13 -4.68 5.33 3.93
N ARG A 14 -4.93 5.64 2.64
CA ARG A 14 -4.15 5.08 1.52
C ARG A 14 -2.69 5.53 1.57
N ASN A 15 -2.40 6.77 1.95
CA ASN A 15 -1.04 7.25 2.12
C ASN A 15 -0.32 6.48 3.24
N LEU A 16 -0.98 6.24 4.38
CA LEU A 16 -0.44 5.41 5.45
C LEU A 16 -0.14 3.97 5.01
N VAL A 17 -1.04 3.34 4.24
CA VAL A 17 -0.81 1.99 3.72
C VAL A 17 0.44 1.93 2.80
N ASN A 18 0.73 3.01 2.08
CA ASN A 18 1.88 3.10 1.16
C ASN A 18 3.12 3.75 1.79
N SER A 19 3.06 4.21 3.05
CA SER A 19 4.18 4.87 3.72
C SER A 19 5.12 3.86 4.38
N ASN A 20 6.02 4.34 5.25
CA ASN A 20 6.88 3.51 6.09
C ASN A 20 7.71 2.49 5.29
N SER A 21 8.34 2.96 4.22
CA SER A 21 9.14 2.14 3.29
C SER A 21 8.38 0.93 2.77
N SER A 22 7.10 1.13 2.42
CA SER A 22 6.21 0.09 1.90
C SER A 22 5.98 -1.07 2.89
N PHE A 23 6.01 -0.81 4.20
CA PHE A 23 5.83 -1.84 5.25
C PHE A 23 4.63 -2.76 5.00
N VAL A 24 3.45 -2.19 4.72
CA VAL A 24 2.24 -3.00 4.50
C VAL A 24 2.40 -3.89 3.27
N TYR A 25 2.97 -3.37 2.18
CA TYR A 25 3.26 -4.20 1.01
C TYR A 25 4.23 -5.33 1.35
N GLN A 26 5.36 -5.01 1.99
CA GLN A 26 6.43 -5.99 2.24
C GLN A 26 5.97 -7.13 3.15
N ILE A 27 5.17 -6.83 4.18
CA ILE A 27 4.66 -7.84 5.12
C ILE A 27 3.47 -8.61 4.56
N TYR A 28 2.60 -7.97 3.76
CA TYR A 28 1.33 -8.56 3.34
C TYR A 28 1.31 -9.05 1.88
N LYS A 29 2.37 -8.83 1.09
CA LYS A 29 2.53 -9.41 -0.27
C LYS A 29 2.55 -10.94 -0.25
N ASN A 30 3.05 -11.53 0.84
CA ASN A 30 2.99 -12.96 1.10
C ASN A 30 2.91 -13.24 2.61
N LYS A 31 1.69 -13.27 3.17
CA LYS A 31 1.44 -13.58 4.58
C LYS A 31 0.70 -14.90 4.69
N GLY A 32 1.41 -15.96 5.10
CA GLY A 32 0.86 -17.31 5.19
C GLY A 32 0.43 -17.86 3.81
N ASP A 33 1.30 -17.72 2.81
CA ASP A 33 1.09 -18.15 1.42
C ASP A 33 -0.10 -17.48 0.72
N LYS A 34 -0.50 -16.31 1.22
CA LYS A 34 -1.58 -15.49 0.67
C LYS A 34 -1.11 -14.07 0.43
N ASN A 35 -1.47 -13.53 -0.73
CA ASN A 35 -1.28 -12.11 -1.03
C ASN A 35 -2.44 -11.30 -0.43
N LEU A 36 -2.27 -10.88 0.83
CA LEU A 36 -3.24 -10.05 1.53
C LEU A 36 -3.13 -8.57 1.12
N PHE A 37 -2.02 -8.14 0.55
CA PHE A 37 -1.88 -6.78 0.03
C PHE A 37 -2.88 -6.50 -1.10
N ASN A 38 -3.10 -7.45 -2.01
CA ASN A 38 -4.12 -7.30 -3.06
C ASN A 38 -5.55 -7.14 -2.48
N LEU A 39 -5.85 -7.83 -1.38
CA LEU A 39 -7.11 -7.65 -0.65
C LEU A 39 -7.21 -6.23 -0.09
N VAL A 40 -6.13 -5.72 0.52
CA VAL A 40 -6.07 -4.33 1.02
C VAL A 40 -6.31 -3.34 -0.12
N CYS A 41 -5.61 -3.47 -1.25
CA CYS A 41 -5.81 -2.62 -2.43
C CYS A 41 -7.27 -2.62 -2.90
N SER A 42 -7.87 -3.81 -3.03
CA SER A 42 -9.26 -3.93 -3.44
C SER A 42 -10.23 -3.23 -2.47
N CYS A 43 -10.00 -3.35 -1.17
CA CYS A 43 -10.79 -2.65 -0.15
C CYS A 43 -10.66 -1.13 -0.30
N LEU A 44 -9.43 -0.62 -0.47
CA LEU A 44 -9.20 0.82 -0.65
C LEU A 44 -9.90 1.35 -1.89
N ASP A 45 -9.87 0.62 -3.01
CA ASP A 45 -10.50 1.03 -4.26
C ASP A 45 -12.03 1.10 -4.12
N TRP A 46 -12.65 0.09 -3.51
CA TRP A 46 -14.10 0.06 -3.31
C TRP A 46 -14.59 1.09 -2.29
N ILE A 47 -13.79 1.37 -1.24
CA ILE A 47 -14.09 2.49 -0.33
C ILE A 47 -14.01 3.81 -1.09
N THR A 48 -12.91 4.07 -1.83
CA THR A 48 -12.73 5.33 -2.58
C THR A 48 -13.89 5.57 -3.56
N VAL A 49 -14.27 4.57 -4.36
CA VAL A 49 -15.38 4.70 -5.31
C VAL A 49 -16.69 5.01 -4.58
N SER A 50 -16.96 4.32 -3.48
CA SER A 50 -18.20 4.49 -2.72
C SER A 50 -18.28 5.84 -2.01
N VAL A 51 -17.19 6.28 -1.38
CA VAL A 51 -17.10 7.59 -0.71
C VAL A 51 -17.32 8.72 -1.72
N ARG A 52 -16.61 8.69 -2.86
CA ARG A 52 -16.76 9.70 -3.92
C ARG A 52 -18.15 9.70 -4.54
N HIS A 53 -18.78 8.53 -4.69
CA HIS A 53 -20.18 8.49 -5.09
C HIS A 53 -21.04 9.26 -4.10
N LEU A 54 -20.97 8.92 -2.81
CA LEU A 54 -21.79 9.46 -1.73
C LEU A 54 -21.61 10.98 -1.51
N GLU A 55 -20.39 11.50 -1.63
CA GLU A 55 -20.12 12.94 -1.56
C GLU A 55 -20.77 13.74 -2.70
N ASN A 56 -20.90 13.11 -3.87
CA ASN A 56 -21.41 13.75 -5.08
C ASN A 56 -22.90 13.49 -5.32
N VAL A 57 -23.58 12.74 -4.46
CA VAL A 57 -25.02 12.48 -4.61
C VAL A 57 -25.82 13.79 -4.44
N THR A 58 -26.68 14.06 -5.41
CA THR A 58 -27.66 15.16 -5.39
C THR A 58 -28.79 14.87 -4.41
N ASN A 59 -29.68 15.84 -4.18
CA ASN A 59 -30.90 15.57 -3.42
C ASN A 59 -31.72 14.44 -4.06
N PHE A 60 -32.44 13.69 -3.22
CA PHE A 60 -33.33 12.64 -3.67
C PHE A 60 -34.43 13.18 -4.59
N ASP A 61 -34.76 12.42 -5.62
CA ASP A 61 -35.84 12.75 -6.54
C ASP A 61 -37.21 12.69 -5.84
N LYS A 62 -38.19 13.43 -6.35
CA LYS A 62 -39.58 13.38 -5.87
C LYS A 62 -40.32 12.18 -6.46
N ASN A 63 -39.91 11.68 -7.62
CA ASN A 63 -40.44 10.48 -8.22
C ASN A 63 -40.00 9.27 -7.39
N ILE A 64 -40.98 8.51 -6.87
CA ILE A 64 -40.74 7.41 -5.93
C ILE A 64 -39.89 6.29 -6.51
N ASP A 65 -40.05 5.97 -7.81
CA ASP A 65 -39.27 4.91 -8.46
C ASP A 65 -37.80 5.32 -8.56
N THR A 66 -37.55 6.57 -8.94
CA THR A 66 -36.20 7.15 -9.01
C THR A 66 -35.56 7.27 -7.63
N LYS A 67 -36.31 7.77 -6.64
CA LYS A 67 -35.89 7.84 -5.22
C LYS A 67 -35.52 6.46 -4.68
N SER A 68 -36.32 5.45 -4.99
CA SER A 68 -36.06 4.06 -4.59
C SER A 68 -34.72 3.56 -5.12
N MET A 69 -34.41 3.82 -6.40
CA MET A 69 -33.12 3.46 -7.00
C MET A 69 -31.95 4.26 -6.41
N GLN A 70 -32.15 5.54 -6.10
CA GLN A 70 -31.13 6.37 -5.42
C GLN A 70 -30.85 5.86 -4.00
N VAL A 71 -31.87 5.46 -3.25
CA VAL A 71 -31.71 4.87 -1.92
C VAL A 71 -31.04 3.49 -2.00
N TYR A 72 -31.37 2.67 -3.00
CA TYR A 72 -30.66 1.41 -3.22
C TYR A 72 -29.17 1.63 -3.54
N SER A 73 -28.85 2.66 -4.34
CA SER A 73 -27.46 3.07 -4.60
C SER A 73 -26.74 3.47 -3.31
N LEU A 74 -27.39 4.29 -2.45
CA LEU A 74 -26.87 4.65 -1.12
C LEU A 74 -26.57 3.42 -0.28
N ILE A 75 -27.53 2.51 -0.13
CA ILE A 75 -27.36 1.28 0.66
C ILE A 75 -26.23 0.43 0.09
N SER A 76 -26.12 0.33 -1.24
CA SER A 76 -25.07 -0.44 -1.91
C SER A 76 -23.68 0.16 -1.65
N SER A 77 -23.53 1.48 -1.70
CA SER A 77 -22.27 2.15 -1.35
C SER A 77 -21.89 1.95 0.13
N ILE A 78 -22.87 2.00 1.04
CA ILE A 78 -22.63 1.72 2.47
C ILE A 78 -22.18 0.26 2.66
N ASP A 79 -22.81 -0.70 1.96
CA ASP A 79 -22.44 -2.13 2.05
C ASP A 79 -21.02 -2.38 1.53
N LEU A 80 -20.62 -1.75 0.42
CA LEU A 80 -19.26 -1.83 -0.11
C LEU A 80 -18.21 -1.28 0.85
N ILE A 81 -18.49 -0.13 1.48
CA ILE A 81 -17.62 0.45 2.51
C ILE A 81 -17.52 -0.51 3.70
N PHE A 82 -18.66 -0.98 4.22
CA PHE A 82 -18.66 -1.86 5.39
C PHE A 82 -17.97 -3.21 5.13
N GLU A 83 -18.20 -3.83 3.97
CA GLU A 83 -17.53 -5.07 3.59
C GLU A 83 -16.02 -4.87 3.51
N SER A 84 -15.57 -3.80 2.85
CA SER A 84 -14.15 -3.46 2.76
C SER A 84 -13.52 -3.26 4.13
N ILE A 85 -14.19 -2.56 5.05
CA ILE A 85 -13.71 -2.33 6.41
C ILE A 85 -13.65 -3.63 7.23
N LYS A 86 -14.61 -4.56 7.07
CA LYS A 86 -14.52 -5.89 7.69
C LYS A 86 -13.32 -6.67 7.18
N GLN A 87 -13.01 -6.61 5.88
CA GLN A 87 -11.84 -7.30 5.34
C GLN A 87 -10.54 -6.66 5.84
N LEU A 88 -10.45 -5.33 5.89
CA LEU A 88 -9.32 -4.63 6.49
C LEU A 88 -9.14 -5.00 7.98
N HIS A 89 -10.23 -5.07 8.75
CA HIS A 89 -10.21 -5.56 10.13
C HIS A 89 -9.60 -6.96 10.23
N ARG A 90 -9.98 -7.88 9.34
CA ARG A 90 -9.43 -9.24 9.32
C ARG A 90 -7.92 -9.28 9.04
N VAL A 91 -7.44 -8.37 8.19
CA VAL A 91 -6.03 -8.28 7.81
C VAL A 91 -5.17 -7.69 8.94
N PHE A 92 -5.62 -6.61 9.58
CA PHE A 92 -4.79 -5.83 10.51
C PHE A 92 -5.09 -6.05 11.99
N ILE A 93 -6.33 -6.41 12.32
CA ILE A 93 -6.79 -6.51 13.72
C ILE A 93 -6.95 -7.98 14.11
N ASN A 94 -7.93 -8.68 13.53
CA ASN A 94 -8.22 -10.06 13.88
C ASN A 94 -9.06 -10.77 12.80
N GLU A 95 -8.56 -11.89 12.31
CA GLU A 95 -9.19 -12.69 11.24
C GLU A 95 -10.54 -13.31 11.64
N LYS A 96 -10.77 -13.57 12.93
CA LYS A 96 -11.85 -14.45 13.40
C LYS A 96 -13.14 -13.73 13.78
N ASN A 97 -13.06 -12.45 14.14
CA ASN A 97 -14.21 -11.67 14.57
C ASN A 97 -14.68 -10.71 13.47
N ILE A 98 -15.88 -10.19 13.67
CA ILE A 98 -16.49 -9.16 12.83
C ILE A 98 -16.61 -7.91 13.71
N PRO A 99 -16.14 -6.74 13.27
CA PRO A 99 -16.30 -5.51 14.02
C PRO A 99 -17.79 -5.20 14.25
N PHE A 100 -18.12 -4.61 15.40
CA PHE A 100 -19.49 -4.22 15.80
C PHE A 100 -20.49 -5.37 16.00
N SER A 101 -20.02 -6.62 16.09
CA SER A 101 -20.89 -7.76 16.35
C SER A 101 -21.66 -7.60 17.68
N GLY A 102 -22.98 -7.73 17.63
CA GLY A 102 -23.86 -7.59 18.80
C GLY A 102 -24.27 -6.16 19.15
N GLU A 103 -23.74 -5.13 18.46
CA GLU A 103 -24.09 -3.73 18.74
C GLU A 103 -25.49 -3.36 18.22
N LYS A 104 -26.20 -2.50 18.98
CA LYS A 104 -27.56 -2.05 18.68
C LYS A 104 -27.70 -0.54 18.87
N LYS A 105 -26.86 0.23 18.18
CA LYS A 105 -26.73 1.68 18.36
C LYS A 105 -27.30 2.50 17.20
N CYS A 106 -27.26 1.98 15.98
CA CYS A 106 -27.61 2.78 14.79
C CYS A 106 -29.09 2.72 14.40
N PHE A 107 -29.79 1.61 14.68
CA PHE A 107 -31.18 1.41 14.24
C PHE A 107 -32.13 1.31 15.44
N ASN A 108 -32.69 2.43 15.88
CA ASN A 108 -33.53 2.47 17.08
C ASN A 108 -34.92 1.90 16.83
N GLU A 109 -35.46 2.09 15.62
CA GLU A 109 -36.80 1.64 15.24
C GLU A 109 -36.81 0.30 14.49
N ARG A 110 -35.85 -0.57 14.81
CA ARG A 110 -35.69 -1.84 14.10
C ARG A 110 -36.90 -2.76 14.23
N LEU A 111 -37.39 -3.29 13.10
CA LEU A 111 -38.52 -4.22 13.07
C LEU A 111 -38.22 -5.56 13.75
N PHE A 112 -36.95 -6.00 13.74
CA PHE A 112 -36.51 -7.27 14.32
C PHE A 112 -35.60 -7.01 15.53
N PRO A 113 -36.13 -6.93 16.77
CA PRO A 113 -35.37 -6.51 17.94
C PRO A 113 -34.19 -7.42 18.29
N SER A 114 -34.20 -8.68 17.84
CA SER A 114 -33.10 -9.61 18.06
C SER A 114 -31.85 -9.28 17.25
N GLU A 115 -31.99 -8.64 16.08
CA GLU A 115 -30.88 -8.36 15.18
C GLU A 115 -29.97 -7.24 15.73
N ASP A 116 -28.66 -7.46 15.64
CA ASP A 116 -27.67 -6.39 15.80
C ASP A 116 -27.64 -5.49 14.57
N ASP A 117 -26.92 -4.37 14.63
CA ASP A 117 -26.89 -3.39 13.55
C ASP A 117 -26.35 -3.99 12.25
N ASN A 118 -25.36 -4.89 12.33
CA ASN A 118 -24.77 -5.53 11.17
C ASN A 118 -25.76 -6.45 10.45
N ASN A 119 -26.55 -7.22 11.20
CA ASN A 119 -27.57 -8.09 10.64
C ASN A 119 -28.78 -7.29 10.17
N TYR A 120 -29.20 -6.27 10.94
CA TYR A 120 -30.34 -5.44 10.56
C TYR A 120 -30.06 -4.62 9.29
N PHE A 121 -28.83 -4.12 9.10
CA PHE A 121 -28.44 -3.49 7.83
C PHE A 121 -28.54 -4.45 6.64
N LYS A 122 -28.16 -5.74 6.80
CA LYS A 122 -28.38 -6.76 5.75
C LYS A 122 -29.87 -6.96 5.46
N THR A 123 -30.71 -6.93 6.49
CA THR A 123 -32.16 -6.99 6.34
C THR A 123 -32.68 -5.81 5.53
N ILE A 124 -32.27 -4.58 5.86
CA ILE A 124 -32.58 -3.37 5.08
C ILE A 124 -32.14 -3.54 3.62
N ARG A 125 -30.88 -3.93 3.38
CA ARG A 125 -30.33 -4.14 2.03
C ARG A 125 -31.12 -5.15 1.22
N ALA A 126 -31.54 -6.24 1.85
CA ALA A 126 -32.35 -7.26 1.20
C ALA A 126 -33.74 -6.72 0.84
N CYS A 127 -34.40 -6.00 1.76
CA CYS A 127 -35.76 -5.51 1.60
C CYS A 127 -35.88 -4.32 0.62
N PHE A 128 -34.88 -3.43 0.57
CA PHE A 128 -34.91 -2.21 -0.26
C PHE A 128 -34.15 -2.33 -1.60
N GLY A 129 -33.83 -3.54 -2.05
CA GLY A 129 -33.43 -3.74 -3.45
C GLY A 129 -32.65 -4.99 -3.78
N ALA A 130 -31.75 -5.48 -2.91
CA ALA A 130 -30.83 -6.54 -3.31
C ALA A 130 -31.53 -7.91 -3.50
N HIS A 131 -32.45 -8.26 -2.58
CA HIS A 131 -33.11 -9.56 -2.57
C HIS A 131 -34.59 -9.49 -2.10
N PRO A 132 -35.41 -8.56 -2.62
CA PRO A 132 -36.75 -8.32 -2.08
C PRO A 132 -37.66 -9.55 -2.19
N VAL A 133 -37.40 -10.45 -3.13
CA VAL A 133 -38.23 -11.64 -3.38
C VAL A 133 -37.72 -12.94 -2.73
N ASP A 134 -36.65 -12.90 -1.93
CA ASP A 134 -36.14 -14.08 -1.21
C ASP A 134 -35.64 -13.74 0.20
N LEU A 135 -36.52 -13.16 1.02
CA LEU A 135 -36.21 -12.84 2.42
C LEU A 135 -36.30 -14.11 3.28
N LYS A 136 -35.13 -14.64 3.65
CA LYS A 136 -35.01 -15.79 4.56
C LYS A 136 -34.99 -15.32 6.00
N GLN A 137 -36.16 -15.30 6.66
CA GLN A 137 -36.24 -15.24 8.12
C GLN A 137 -36.33 -16.66 8.67
N SER A 138 -35.71 -16.88 9.83
CA SER A 138 -35.43 -18.21 10.41
C SER A 138 -36.66 -19.13 10.61
N LYS A 139 -37.89 -18.60 10.47
CA LYS A 139 -39.15 -19.36 10.63
C LYS A 139 -40.24 -19.11 9.58
N SER A 140 -40.12 -18.10 8.72
CA SER A 140 -41.13 -17.77 7.71
C SER A 140 -40.47 -17.14 6.48
N LYS A 141 -40.93 -17.51 5.28
CA LYS A 141 -40.47 -16.86 4.04
C LYS A 141 -41.32 -15.61 3.80
N ARG A 142 -40.68 -14.47 3.53
CA ARG A 142 -41.34 -13.21 3.22
C ARG A 142 -40.85 -12.58 1.91
N PHE A 143 -41.63 -11.66 1.37
CA PHE A 143 -41.35 -10.92 0.13
C PHE A 143 -41.60 -9.43 0.35
N ALA A 144 -40.67 -8.56 -0.05
CA ALA A 144 -40.83 -7.11 0.04
C ALA A 144 -41.57 -6.54 -1.18
N SER A 145 -42.44 -5.56 -0.94
CA SER A 145 -43.04 -4.71 -1.96
C SER A 145 -42.02 -3.76 -2.60
N TRP A 146 -42.43 -3.00 -3.61
CA TRP A 146 -41.68 -1.80 -3.99
C TRP A 146 -41.64 -0.81 -2.80
N PRO A 147 -40.56 -0.01 -2.64
CA PRO A 147 -40.51 1.05 -1.64
C PRO A 147 -41.53 2.15 -1.94
N PHE A 148 -42.17 2.68 -0.90
CA PHE A 148 -43.12 3.80 -1.01
C PHE A 148 -42.86 4.84 0.08
N GLU A 149 -43.38 6.05 -0.10
CA GLU A 149 -43.27 7.09 0.92
C GLU A 149 -43.99 6.67 2.20
N SER A 150 -43.33 6.79 3.34
CA SER A 150 -43.96 6.40 4.60
C SER A 150 -45.11 7.37 4.93
N HIS A 151 -46.28 6.80 5.22
CA HIS A 151 -47.43 7.55 5.73
C HIS A 151 -47.48 7.58 7.27
N VAL A 152 -46.48 6.95 7.91
CA VAL A 152 -46.30 6.91 9.37
C VAL A 152 -45.07 7.77 9.69
N ASN A 153 -45.19 8.67 10.67
CA ASN A 153 -44.28 9.80 10.95
C ASN A 153 -42.79 9.48 11.27
N SER A 154 -42.32 8.27 10.99
CA SER A 154 -41.06 7.71 11.48
C SER A 154 -40.03 7.34 10.39
N GLY A 155 -40.45 7.12 9.13
CA GLY A 155 -39.56 6.63 8.07
C GLY A 155 -39.55 7.50 6.80
N ASP A 156 -38.42 7.52 6.08
CA ASP A 156 -38.29 8.18 4.78
C ASP A 156 -38.88 7.36 3.62
N LEU A 157 -38.81 6.03 3.75
CA LEU A 157 -39.40 5.05 2.86
C LEU A 157 -39.90 3.85 3.68
N SER A 158 -40.88 3.14 3.15
CA SER A 158 -41.40 1.90 3.75
C SER A 158 -41.56 0.81 2.71
N VAL A 159 -41.54 -0.44 3.16
CA VAL A 159 -41.91 -1.63 2.37
C VAL A 159 -42.85 -2.53 3.17
N HIS A 160 -43.80 -3.14 2.48
CA HIS A 160 -44.58 -4.24 3.02
C HIS A 160 -43.81 -5.54 2.88
N LEU A 161 -43.77 -6.36 3.92
CA LEU A 161 -43.18 -7.68 3.93
C LEU A 161 -44.27 -8.75 3.92
N TYR A 162 -44.67 -9.15 2.71
CA TYR A 162 -45.71 -10.13 2.46
C TYR A 162 -45.35 -11.50 3.02
N SER A 163 -46.26 -12.10 3.78
CA SER A 163 -46.08 -13.47 4.25
C SER A 163 -46.31 -14.49 3.13
N ARG A 164 -45.48 -15.55 3.09
CA ARG A 164 -45.79 -16.75 2.30
C ARG A 164 -46.89 -17.59 2.96
N ASP A 165 -46.91 -17.60 4.29
CA ASP A 165 -47.77 -18.49 5.06
C ASP A 165 -49.19 -17.88 5.12
N VAL A 166 -50.21 -18.72 4.88
CA VAL A 166 -51.62 -18.32 4.83
C VAL A 166 -52.07 -17.77 6.17
N ASP A 167 -52.89 -16.71 6.15
CA ASP A 167 -53.42 -16.00 7.33
C ASP A 167 -52.39 -15.35 8.26
N ALA A 168 -51.10 -15.38 7.92
CA ALA A 168 -50.08 -14.66 8.66
C ALA A 168 -50.04 -13.18 8.23
N GLU A 169 -49.91 -12.30 9.22
CA GLU A 169 -49.89 -10.86 8.98
C GLU A 169 -48.66 -10.40 8.18
N ASP A 170 -48.90 -9.43 7.31
CA ASP A 170 -47.86 -8.67 6.64
C ASP A 170 -47.20 -7.70 7.61
N LEU A 171 -45.90 -7.50 7.48
CA LEU A 171 -45.16 -6.54 8.31
C LEU A 171 -44.88 -5.27 7.53
N LEU A 172 -44.75 -4.15 8.24
CA LEU A 172 -44.28 -2.89 7.69
C LEU A 172 -42.86 -2.62 8.19
N LEU A 173 -41.91 -2.50 7.26
CA LEU A 173 -40.54 -2.12 7.59
C LEU A 173 -40.30 -0.68 7.11
N ASN A 174 -39.93 0.19 8.04
CA ASN A 174 -39.59 1.57 7.78
C ASN A 174 -38.07 1.74 7.65
N LEU A 175 -37.65 2.57 6.71
CA LEU A 175 -36.27 2.97 6.53
C LEU A 175 -36.11 4.44 6.91
N ASN A 176 -35.19 4.70 7.83
CA ASN A 176 -34.75 6.04 8.17
C ASN A 176 -33.35 6.26 7.58
N ILE A 177 -33.20 7.27 6.71
CA ILE A 177 -31.93 7.57 6.07
C ILE A 177 -30.91 8.03 7.10
N ASN A 178 -31.30 8.75 8.16
CA ASN A 178 -30.34 9.18 9.18
C ASN A 178 -29.74 7.99 9.93
N GLU A 179 -30.51 6.94 10.22
CA GLU A 179 -29.99 5.70 10.82
C GLU A 179 -28.97 4.99 9.89
N LEU A 180 -29.20 5.04 8.57
CA LEU A 180 -28.21 4.56 7.58
C LEU A 180 -26.93 5.39 7.61
N LEU A 181 -27.04 6.72 7.73
CA LEU A 181 -25.88 7.61 7.81
C LEU A 181 -25.11 7.40 9.11
N GLU A 182 -25.79 7.22 10.24
CA GLU A 182 -25.15 6.85 11.52
C GLU A 182 -24.40 5.52 11.41
N PHE A 183 -25.01 4.52 10.77
CA PHE A 183 -24.35 3.26 10.47
C PHE A 183 -23.08 3.49 9.64
N LEU A 184 -23.18 4.23 8.53
CA LEU A 184 -22.06 4.57 7.65
C LEU A 184 -20.92 5.26 8.41
N ILE A 185 -21.20 6.34 9.13
CA ILE A 185 -20.20 7.14 9.87
C ILE A 185 -19.45 6.23 10.85
N THR A 186 -20.19 5.47 11.66
CA THR A 186 -19.61 4.56 12.66
C THR A 186 -18.61 3.57 12.03
N ARG A 187 -18.93 3.06 10.83
CA ARG A 187 -18.04 2.12 10.13
C ARG A 187 -16.88 2.85 9.49
N TYR A 188 -17.12 3.97 8.81
CA TYR A 188 -16.08 4.73 8.13
C TYR A 188 -15.02 5.26 9.10
N ASP A 189 -15.43 5.72 10.28
CA ASP A 189 -14.52 6.17 11.35
C ASP A 189 -13.70 5.03 11.96
N TYR A 190 -14.10 3.78 11.74
CA TYR A 190 -13.28 2.63 12.13
C TYR A 190 -11.96 2.53 11.35
N LEU A 191 -11.83 3.25 10.22
CA LEU A 191 -10.54 3.39 9.55
C LEU A 191 -9.47 3.99 10.48
N ASP A 192 -9.85 4.87 11.41
CA ASP A 192 -8.91 5.47 12.36
C ASP A 192 -8.36 4.40 13.32
N VAL A 193 -9.21 3.49 13.80
CA VAL A 193 -8.79 2.34 14.62
C VAL A 193 -7.86 1.40 13.85
N ILE A 194 -8.12 1.18 12.56
CA ILE A 194 -7.26 0.35 11.72
C ILE A 194 -5.92 1.06 11.45
N ALA A 195 -5.93 2.38 11.25
CA ALA A 195 -4.74 3.19 11.04
C ALA A 195 -3.80 3.13 12.26
N ASP A 196 -4.34 3.38 13.46
CA ASP A 196 -3.60 3.24 14.72
C ASP A 196 -2.97 1.86 14.88
N ARG A 197 -3.70 0.82 14.44
CA ARG A 197 -3.18 -0.56 14.48
C ARG A 197 -2.04 -0.78 13.49
N ILE A 198 -2.11 -0.21 12.27
CA ILE A 198 -1.03 -0.30 11.29
C ILE A 198 0.25 0.37 11.83
N GLU A 199 0.14 1.56 12.41
CA GLU A 199 1.28 2.26 13.01
C GLU A 199 1.89 1.49 14.19
N SER A 200 1.03 0.91 15.03
CA SER A 200 1.47 0.04 16.12
C SER A 200 2.23 -1.18 15.60
N LEU A 201 1.70 -1.85 14.57
CA LEU A 201 2.34 -3.01 13.93
C LEU A 201 3.71 -2.64 13.33
N PHE A 202 3.80 -1.46 12.70
CA PHE A 202 5.07 -0.97 12.17
C PHE A 202 6.10 -0.71 13.29
N SER A 203 5.68 -0.02 14.36
CA SER A 203 6.54 0.25 15.52
C SER A 203 7.02 -1.03 16.21
N GLU A 204 6.12 -2.01 16.38
CA GLU A 204 6.43 -3.34 16.90
C GLU A 204 7.48 -4.05 16.02
N TYR A 205 7.30 -3.98 14.69
CA TYR A 205 8.20 -4.58 13.72
C TYR A 205 9.59 -3.93 13.73
N GLN A 206 9.66 -2.59 13.73
CA GLN A 206 10.93 -1.85 13.83
C GLN A 206 11.67 -2.25 15.11
N LYS A 207 10.99 -2.21 16.26
CA LYS A 207 11.59 -2.58 17.54
C LYS A 207 12.11 -4.02 17.55
N ASN A 208 11.36 -4.96 16.97
CA ASN A 208 11.79 -6.35 16.89
C ASN A 208 13.11 -6.47 16.10
N LEU A 209 13.15 -5.93 14.89
CA LEU A 209 14.33 -6.02 14.03
C LEU A 209 15.50 -5.20 14.55
N SER A 210 15.26 -4.08 15.24
CA SER A 210 16.34 -3.29 15.84
C SER A 210 17.05 -3.98 17.00
N ASN A 211 16.38 -4.92 17.67
CA ASN A 211 17.00 -5.75 18.70
C ASN A 211 17.81 -6.92 18.11
N GLN A 212 17.65 -7.21 16.82
CA GLN A 212 18.44 -8.23 16.13
C GLN A 212 19.73 -7.58 15.63
N THR A 213 20.85 -7.88 16.28
CA THR A 213 22.16 -7.31 15.93
C THR A 213 22.61 -7.81 14.56
N ILE A 214 22.96 -6.87 13.69
CA ILE A 214 23.63 -7.13 12.41
C ILE A 214 25.10 -7.47 12.70
N GLU A 215 25.53 -8.63 12.20
CA GLU A 215 26.92 -9.07 12.34
C GLU A 215 27.89 -8.04 11.75
N THR A 216 29.03 -7.88 12.43
CA THR A 216 30.10 -6.98 12.01
C THR A 216 31.26 -7.78 11.45
N LYS A 217 31.70 -7.44 10.22
CA LYS A 217 32.92 -7.98 9.62
C LYS A 217 33.95 -6.87 9.47
N HIS A 218 35.22 -7.26 9.56
CA HIS A 218 36.33 -6.35 9.31
C HIS A 218 36.53 -6.10 7.82
N ASP A 219 36.32 -7.13 6.99
CA ASP A 219 36.36 -6.99 5.54
C ASP A 219 35.10 -6.25 5.03
N PRO A 220 35.25 -5.14 4.28
CA PRO A 220 34.12 -4.37 3.79
C PRO A 220 33.21 -5.15 2.83
N LEU A 221 33.77 -6.02 1.99
CA LEU A 221 33.00 -6.80 1.03
C LEU A 221 32.16 -7.86 1.73
N GLU A 222 32.74 -8.59 2.69
CA GLU A 222 32.00 -9.49 3.56
C GLU A 222 30.88 -8.77 4.32
N GLN A 223 31.16 -7.55 4.84
CA GLN A 223 30.14 -6.74 5.50
C GLN A 223 29.00 -6.38 4.54
N LEU A 224 29.29 -5.98 3.30
CA LEU A 224 28.28 -5.64 2.29
C LEU A 224 27.38 -6.83 1.93
N TYR A 225 27.92 -8.04 1.83
CA TYR A 225 27.08 -9.23 1.61
C TYR A 225 26.13 -9.50 2.78
N ILE A 226 26.56 -9.24 4.01
CA ILE A 226 25.67 -9.31 5.18
C ILE A 226 24.59 -8.24 5.07
N LEU A 227 24.96 -6.99 4.75
CA LEU A 227 23.99 -5.89 4.61
C LEU A 227 22.97 -6.16 3.50
N ARG A 228 23.37 -6.74 2.36
CA ARG A 228 22.46 -7.14 1.29
C ARG A 228 21.39 -8.11 1.77
N ASN A 229 21.78 -9.09 2.58
CA ASN A 229 20.84 -10.07 3.13
C ASN A 229 19.96 -9.45 4.23
N GLU A 230 20.50 -8.54 5.03
CA GLU A 230 19.74 -7.84 6.06
C GLU A 230 18.74 -6.83 5.48
N SER A 231 19.11 -6.11 4.40
CA SER A 231 18.24 -5.15 3.71
C SER A 231 16.95 -5.83 3.22
N LYS A 232 17.07 -7.01 2.58
CA LYS A 232 15.91 -7.83 2.18
C LYS A 232 14.97 -8.20 3.31
N LYS A 233 15.50 -8.41 4.52
CA LYS A 233 14.67 -8.70 5.72
C LYS A 233 14.06 -7.45 6.30
N ARG A 234 14.73 -6.31 6.14
CA ARG A 234 14.42 -5.00 6.72
C ARG A 234 13.74 -4.12 5.68
N LEU A 235 12.62 -4.62 5.17
CA LEU A 235 11.71 -3.98 4.21
C LEU A 235 12.16 -3.95 2.75
N ASP A 236 13.29 -4.56 2.38
CA ASP A 236 13.65 -4.79 0.96
C ASP A 236 13.55 -3.47 0.18
N ASN A 237 14.24 -2.45 0.68
CA ASN A 237 14.11 -1.10 0.21
C ASN A 237 15.00 -0.89 -1.02
N ASP A 238 14.37 -0.61 -2.16
CA ASP A 238 15.03 -0.48 -3.46
C ASP A 238 16.23 0.48 -3.45
N TYR A 239 16.16 1.60 -2.71
CA TYR A 239 17.26 2.56 -2.63
C TYR A 239 18.47 1.97 -1.90
N TYR A 240 18.25 1.41 -0.70
CA TYR A 240 19.32 0.76 0.06
C TYR A 240 19.90 -0.45 -0.68
N ASP A 241 19.05 -1.25 -1.32
CA ASP A 241 19.49 -2.40 -2.11
C ASP A 241 20.35 -1.96 -3.31
N SER A 242 19.97 -0.87 -3.99
CA SER A 242 20.77 -0.29 -5.07
C SER A 242 22.14 0.18 -4.58
N GLU A 243 22.20 0.93 -3.48
CA GLU A 243 23.48 1.42 -2.94
C GLU A 243 24.39 0.28 -2.47
N ILE A 244 23.83 -0.72 -1.80
CA ILE A 244 24.59 -1.91 -1.38
C ILE A 244 25.14 -2.66 -2.59
N ASN A 245 24.36 -2.84 -3.66
CA ASN A 245 24.81 -3.54 -4.86
C ASN A 245 25.91 -2.76 -5.60
N ASP A 246 25.79 -1.44 -5.70
CA ASP A 246 26.84 -0.58 -6.28
C ASP A 246 28.15 -0.70 -5.50
N LEU A 247 28.08 -0.67 -4.17
CA LEU A 247 29.23 -0.88 -3.30
C LEU A 247 29.83 -2.27 -3.49
N ILE A 248 29.00 -3.32 -3.59
CA ILE A 248 29.50 -4.68 -3.87
C ILE A 248 30.29 -4.72 -5.18
N MET A 249 29.77 -4.16 -6.27
CA MET A 249 30.49 -4.11 -7.55
C MET A 249 31.82 -3.38 -7.43
N ILE A 250 31.86 -2.26 -6.69
CA ILE A 250 33.08 -1.48 -6.44
C ILE A 250 34.11 -2.33 -5.68
N PHE A 251 33.70 -3.00 -4.60
CA PHE A 251 34.62 -3.74 -3.75
C PHE A 251 35.08 -5.07 -4.37
N GLU A 252 34.23 -5.75 -5.14
CA GLU A 252 34.57 -6.95 -5.92
C GLU A 252 35.53 -6.68 -7.08
N ALA A 253 35.61 -5.44 -7.58
CA ALA A 253 36.45 -5.12 -8.73
C ALA A 253 37.95 -5.36 -8.45
N GLU A 254 38.54 -6.27 -9.22
CA GLU A 254 39.99 -6.53 -9.23
C GLU A 254 40.72 -5.56 -10.15
N VAL A 255 41.54 -4.68 -9.56
CA VAL A 255 42.32 -3.69 -10.31
C VAL A 255 43.73 -4.22 -10.53
N THR A 256 44.04 -4.62 -11.77
CA THR A 256 45.36 -5.15 -12.14
C THR A 256 46.30 -4.06 -12.67
N GLU A 257 45.76 -2.92 -13.09
CA GLU A 257 46.54 -1.81 -13.65
C GLU A 257 47.26 -1.01 -12.56
N PRO A 258 48.60 -1.01 -12.48
CA PRO A 258 49.33 -0.43 -11.34
C PRO A 258 49.07 1.06 -11.12
N LYS A 259 48.72 1.80 -12.17
CA LYS A 259 48.42 3.24 -12.11
C LYS A 259 47.08 3.54 -11.44
N LEU A 260 46.15 2.57 -11.43
CA LEU A 260 44.81 2.72 -10.89
C LEU A 260 44.67 2.11 -9.49
N VAL A 261 45.54 1.18 -9.09
CA VAL A 261 45.47 0.50 -7.78
C VAL A 261 45.37 1.50 -6.62
N GLN A 262 46.33 2.42 -6.49
CA GLN A 262 46.31 3.40 -5.39
C GLN A 262 45.07 4.31 -5.43
N MET A 263 44.60 4.65 -6.63
CA MET A 263 43.41 5.49 -6.80
C MET A 263 42.13 4.75 -6.41
N ALA A 264 42.04 3.47 -6.79
CA ALA A 264 40.96 2.56 -6.41
C ALA A 264 40.93 2.33 -4.91
N ASP A 265 42.08 2.07 -4.28
CA ASP A 265 42.18 1.84 -2.84
C ASP A 265 41.73 3.09 -2.05
N ASN A 266 42.24 4.27 -2.43
CA ASN A 266 41.82 5.54 -1.82
C ASN A 266 40.31 5.78 -1.97
N TYR A 267 39.74 5.43 -3.12
CA TYR A 267 38.30 5.58 -3.37
C TYR A 267 37.49 4.59 -2.53
N LYS A 268 37.89 3.31 -2.47
CA LYS A 268 37.26 2.29 -1.61
C LYS A 268 37.31 2.70 -0.13
N ASP A 269 38.44 3.23 0.34
CA ASP A 269 38.59 3.74 1.70
C ASP A 269 37.64 4.92 1.98
N SER A 270 37.42 5.79 0.99
CA SER A 270 36.48 6.91 1.11
C SER A 270 35.02 6.47 1.26
N LEU A 271 34.68 5.24 0.86
CA LEU A 271 33.32 4.69 0.90
C LEU A 271 32.99 3.93 2.21
N LEU A 272 34.00 3.67 3.06
CA LEU A 272 33.78 3.00 4.35
C LEU A 272 32.75 3.70 5.26
N PRO A 273 32.68 5.05 5.33
CA PRO A 273 31.63 5.74 6.09
C PRO A 273 30.22 5.37 5.62
N LEU A 274 29.98 5.24 4.31
CA LEU A 274 28.68 4.88 3.74
C LEU A 274 28.26 3.46 4.15
N ILE A 275 29.20 2.51 4.17
CA ILE A 275 28.93 1.13 4.66
C ILE A 275 28.50 1.17 6.12
N GLY A 276 29.19 1.97 6.94
CA GLY A 276 28.85 2.18 8.36
C GLY A 276 27.49 2.84 8.57
N GLU A 277 27.15 3.83 7.73
CA GLU A 277 25.86 4.51 7.74
C GLU A 277 24.72 3.55 7.39
N ILE A 278 24.81 2.84 6.26
CA ILE A 278 23.82 1.86 5.82
C ILE A 278 23.55 0.84 6.94
N LYS A 279 24.62 0.29 7.53
CA LYS A 279 24.48 -0.65 8.64
C LYS A 279 23.76 -0.04 9.83
N THR A 280 24.11 1.18 10.21
CA THR A 280 23.51 1.89 11.35
C THR A 280 22.02 2.11 11.11
N ASN A 281 21.66 2.63 9.94
CA ASN A 281 20.28 2.89 9.53
C ASN A 281 19.45 1.60 9.47
N LEU A 282 20.00 0.53 8.89
CA LEU A 282 19.36 -0.80 8.89
C LEU A 282 19.19 -1.35 10.31
N GLN A 283 20.22 -1.22 11.17
CA GLN A 283 20.17 -1.68 12.56
C GLN A 283 19.06 -0.96 13.34
N VAL A 284 18.94 0.35 13.22
CA VAL A 284 17.92 1.13 13.94
C VAL A 284 16.58 1.21 13.20
N MET A 285 16.44 0.52 12.06
CA MET A 285 15.24 0.53 11.21
C MET A 285 14.80 1.93 10.78
N ASN A 286 15.76 2.80 10.52
CA ASN A 286 15.56 4.18 10.06
C ASN A 286 16.01 4.30 8.59
N LEU A 287 15.11 3.98 7.67
CA LEU A 287 15.38 4.02 6.24
C LEU A 287 15.14 5.44 5.70
N VAL A 288 16.17 6.26 5.79
CA VAL A 288 16.21 7.64 5.29
C VAL A 288 17.22 7.77 4.16
N ASP A 289 17.19 8.91 3.46
CA ASP A 289 18.23 9.27 2.49
C ASP A 289 19.61 9.23 3.16
N LEU A 290 20.58 8.61 2.50
CA LEU A 290 21.92 8.41 3.06
C LEU A 290 22.75 9.69 2.84
N GLU A 291 23.36 10.20 3.90
CA GLU A 291 24.18 11.41 3.89
C GLU A 291 25.44 11.23 3.02
N ASN A 292 25.97 10.00 2.96
CA ASN A 292 27.20 9.69 2.24
C ASN A 292 26.98 9.08 0.84
N ASP A 293 25.75 9.03 0.32
CA ASP A 293 25.46 8.43 -1.00
C ASP A 293 26.14 9.16 -2.17
N SER A 294 26.36 10.46 -2.01
CA SER A 294 27.04 11.31 -2.97
C SER A 294 28.46 10.85 -3.29
N MET A 295 29.08 10.04 -2.41
CA MET A 295 30.38 9.41 -2.65
C MET A 295 30.33 8.35 -3.76
N VAL A 296 29.20 7.67 -3.92
CA VAL A 296 28.93 6.71 -5.01
C VAL A 296 28.30 7.41 -6.22
N ARG A 297 27.49 8.44 -5.97
CA ARG A 297 26.76 9.23 -6.99
C ARG A 297 27.42 10.58 -7.25
N VAL A 298 28.71 10.56 -7.60
CA VAL A 298 29.48 11.79 -7.81
C VAL A 298 28.87 12.63 -8.93
N ARG A 299 28.54 13.89 -8.61
CA ARG A 299 28.10 14.90 -9.57
C ARG A 299 29.29 15.75 -9.99
N SER A 300 29.91 15.41 -11.12
CA SER A 300 31.01 16.19 -11.69
C SER A 300 30.59 16.88 -12.99
N GLY A 301 31.34 17.93 -13.39
CA GLY A 301 31.16 18.55 -14.71
C GLY A 301 31.35 17.56 -15.86
N LEU A 302 32.22 16.57 -15.64
CA LEU A 302 32.42 15.44 -16.56
C LEU A 302 31.17 14.56 -16.66
N GLY A 303 30.48 14.32 -15.54
CA GLY A 303 29.20 13.61 -15.53
C GLY A 303 28.12 14.30 -16.37
N VAL A 304 28.09 15.65 -16.39
CA VAL A 304 27.17 16.42 -17.24
C VAL A 304 27.55 16.26 -18.71
N GLN A 305 28.83 16.35 -19.04
CA GLN A 305 29.34 16.23 -20.40
C GLN A 305 29.06 14.84 -21.01
N LEU A 306 29.14 13.79 -20.19
CA LEU A 306 28.93 12.40 -20.59
C LEU A 306 27.54 11.86 -20.24
N SER A 307 26.56 12.74 -20.01
CA SER A 307 25.23 12.35 -19.50
C SER A 307 24.53 11.28 -20.36
N TYR A 308 24.66 11.34 -21.68
CA TYR A 308 24.11 10.34 -22.59
C TYR A 308 24.83 9.00 -22.45
N GLU A 309 26.16 9.00 -22.57
CA GLU A 309 27.00 7.81 -22.50
C GLU A 309 26.88 7.13 -21.12
N LEU A 310 26.83 7.91 -20.03
CA LEU A 310 26.63 7.39 -18.67
C LEU A 310 25.25 6.77 -18.49
N SER A 311 24.19 7.40 -19.02
CA SER A 311 22.84 6.81 -18.96
C SER A 311 22.78 5.46 -19.66
N LYS A 312 23.45 5.32 -20.81
CA LYS A 312 23.54 4.06 -21.55
C LYS A 312 24.41 3.04 -20.85
N PHE A 313 25.55 3.48 -20.31
CA PHE A 313 26.43 2.67 -19.48
C PHE A 313 25.67 2.06 -18.30
N TYR A 314 24.97 2.85 -17.49
CA TYR A 314 24.21 2.31 -16.35
C TYR A 314 23.06 1.40 -16.81
N SER A 315 22.41 1.69 -17.94
CA SER A 315 21.39 0.79 -18.51
C SER A 315 21.97 -0.56 -18.91
N TRP A 316 23.22 -0.59 -19.37
CA TRP A 316 23.96 -1.81 -19.68
C TRP A 316 24.43 -2.53 -18.41
N VAL A 317 24.94 -1.80 -17.41
CA VAL A 317 25.40 -2.40 -16.14
C VAL A 317 24.27 -3.10 -15.40
N TYR A 318 23.12 -2.44 -15.26
CA TYR A 318 21.98 -2.98 -14.51
C TYR A 318 21.01 -3.80 -15.37
N GLY A 319 21.32 -3.99 -16.67
CA GLY A 319 20.44 -4.66 -17.61
C GLY A 319 21.06 -5.93 -18.17
N ASP A 320 20.26 -6.98 -18.33
CA ASP A 320 20.71 -8.25 -18.94
C ASP A 320 20.78 -8.18 -20.48
N ARG A 321 20.88 -6.98 -21.08
CA ARG A 321 20.79 -6.79 -22.53
C ARG A 321 22.12 -6.37 -23.12
N TYR A 322 22.51 -7.06 -24.19
CA TYR A 322 23.61 -6.66 -25.04
C TYR A 322 23.36 -5.26 -25.64
N ASP A 323 24.31 -4.35 -25.46
CA ASP A 323 24.30 -3.03 -26.08
C ASP A 323 25.28 -2.98 -27.27
N PRO A 324 24.79 -2.85 -28.52
CA PRO A 324 25.66 -2.81 -29.70
C PRO A 324 26.55 -1.56 -29.76
N LEU A 325 26.28 -0.53 -28.96
CA LEU A 325 27.03 0.73 -28.91
C LEU A 325 27.98 0.82 -27.71
N LEU A 326 28.18 -0.26 -26.95
CA LEU A 326 29.06 -0.25 -25.77
C LEU A 326 30.47 0.28 -26.08
N ASN A 327 31.07 -0.18 -27.18
CA ASN A 327 32.39 0.27 -27.60
C ASN A 327 32.43 1.78 -27.90
N TYR A 328 31.35 2.35 -28.46
CA TYR A 328 31.26 3.79 -28.70
C TYR A 328 31.29 4.58 -27.38
N TYR A 329 30.58 4.11 -26.33
CA TYR A 329 30.61 4.76 -25.03
C TYR A 329 32.01 4.70 -24.39
N PHE A 330 32.70 3.56 -24.49
CA PHE A 330 34.05 3.40 -23.98
C PHE A 330 35.07 4.25 -24.73
N GLU A 331 34.96 4.36 -26.06
CA GLU A 331 35.79 5.27 -26.86
C GLU A 331 35.62 6.72 -26.39
N ARG A 332 34.40 7.16 -26.11
CA ARG A 332 34.10 8.49 -25.58
C ARG A 332 34.69 8.70 -24.18
N PHE A 333 34.57 7.74 -23.28
CA PHE A 333 35.18 7.81 -21.96
C PHE A 333 36.71 7.93 -22.05
N ASN A 334 37.33 7.13 -22.92
CA ASN A 334 38.77 7.18 -23.17
C ASN A 334 39.22 8.50 -23.81
N GLU A 335 38.45 9.05 -24.75
CA GLU A 335 38.76 10.34 -25.38
C GLU A 335 38.80 11.47 -24.35
N VAL A 336 37.77 11.58 -23.51
CA VAL A 336 37.65 12.68 -22.55
C VAL A 336 38.66 12.53 -21.40
N THR A 337 39.00 11.31 -21.01
CA THR A 337 40.00 11.03 -19.97
C THR A 337 41.43 10.90 -20.50
N LYS A 338 41.65 11.12 -21.81
CA LYS A 338 42.94 10.94 -22.49
C LYS A 338 43.55 9.54 -22.27
N GLY A 339 42.69 8.52 -22.21
CA GLY A 339 43.05 7.13 -22.02
C GLY A 339 43.53 6.77 -20.61
N LYS A 340 43.30 7.62 -19.60
CA LYS A 340 43.77 7.39 -18.23
C LYS A 340 43.26 6.06 -17.64
N PHE A 341 41.99 5.72 -17.91
CA PHE A 341 41.33 4.53 -17.36
C PHE A 341 41.25 3.36 -18.33
N ASN A 342 41.55 3.58 -19.61
CA ASN A 342 41.57 2.56 -20.66
C ASN A 342 40.34 1.62 -20.61
N PHE A 343 39.14 2.15 -20.85
CA PHE A 343 37.89 1.39 -20.89
C PHE A 343 37.88 0.43 -22.08
N THR A 344 37.59 -0.85 -21.85
CA THR A 344 37.50 -1.88 -22.89
C THR A 344 36.35 -2.85 -22.61
N SER A 345 35.80 -3.47 -23.65
CA SER A 345 34.79 -4.53 -23.51
C SER A 345 35.36 -5.88 -23.06
N CYS A 346 36.68 -5.98 -22.87
CA CYS A 346 37.33 -7.15 -22.29
C CYS A 346 37.39 -7.09 -20.76
N ASP A 347 37.19 -5.92 -20.16
CA ASP A 347 37.18 -5.75 -18.72
C ASP A 347 35.92 -6.41 -18.12
N GLU A 348 36.05 -6.96 -16.92
CA GLU A 348 34.88 -7.37 -16.16
C GLU A 348 33.99 -6.17 -15.83
N ILE A 349 32.69 -6.43 -15.69
CA ILE A 349 31.69 -5.39 -15.47
C ILE A 349 31.98 -4.58 -14.19
N ASN A 350 32.41 -5.25 -13.13
CA ASN A 350 32.78 -4.65 -11.84
C ASN A 350 33.97 -3.69 -12.00
N LEU A 351 35.02 -4.12 -12.73
CA LEU A 351 36.18 -3.27 -13.01
C LEU A 351 35.80 -2.05 -13.85
N THR A 352 34.97 -2.25 -14.87
CA THR A 352 34.47 -1.16 -15.72
C THR A 352 33.64 -0.15 -14.89
N PHE A 353 32.76 -0.65 -14.02
CA PHE A 353 31.96 0.17 -13.11
C PHE A 353 32.84 1.00 -12.18
N LEU A 354 33.82 0.37 -11.53
CA LEU A 354 34.78 1.07 -10.68
C LEU A 354 35.53 2.15 -11.46
N LYS A 355 36.04 1.85 -12.67
CA LYS A 355 36.71 2.84 -13.52
C LYS A 355 35.82 4.05 -13.82
N VAL A 356 34.53 3.84 -14.10
CA VAL A 356 33.58 4.96 -14.30
C VAL A 356 33.42 5.77 -13.01
N LYS A 357 33.33 5.14 -11.84
CA LYS A 357 33.25 5.86 -10.56
C LYS A 357 34.50 6.67 -10.28
N LEU A 358 35.69 6.10 -10.50
CA LEU A 358 36.97 6.80 -10.38
C LEU A 358 37.06 7.98 -11.35
N MET A 359 36.65 7.79 -12.60
CA MET A 359 36.59 8.85 -13.61
C MET A 359 35.70 10.02 -13.15
N LEU A 360 34.57 9.74 -12.52
CA LEU A 360 33.65 10.79 -12.07
C LEU A 360 34.09 11.47 -10.78
N ALA A 361 34.91 10.81 -9.96
CA ALA A 361 35.44 11.31 -8.69
C ALA A 361 36.65 12.24 -8.83
N GLU A 362 37.24 12.34 -10.03
CA GLU A 362 38.21 13.39 -10.38
C GLU A 362 37.55 14.75 -10.61
#